data_AF-A0A836AC24-F1
#
_entry.id   AF-A0A836AC24-F1
#
_cell.length_a   1.000
_cell.length_b   1.000
_cell.length_c   1.000
_cell.angle_alpha   90.00
_cell.angle_beta   90.00
_cell.angle_gamma   90.00
#
_symmetry.space_group_name_H-M   'P 1'
#
loop_
_entity.id
_entity.type
_entity.pdbx_description
1 polymer ?
#
loop_
_entity_poly.entity_id
_entity_poly.type
_entity_poly.pdbx_seq_one_letter_code
_entity_poly.pdbx_strand_id
1 'polypeptide(L)'
;MAKYYIIKDAEQKALYVRDGQFLVGDPDADNCHAETICILPNRDLERTKFPIFLGVQGGSRCLACVETGEGPSLQLEDVNIEDLYKGGEETTRFTFFQRSSGPAFRLEAAAWPGWFLSGSSEPQQPLRLTKESEPSARTEFYFEQSRIWDVNQKIFYLRNNQLVAGYLQEANIKLEEKIDVVPIEPHTMFLGIHGGKLCLACVKSGDEIKLKLEAVNITDLNQNREQDKRFAFIRSDNGPTTSFESAACPGWFLCTSLEADQPVGLTNTPTEAIKVTRFYLQQD
;
A
#
# COMPACT_ATOMS: atom_id res chain seq x y z
N MET A 1 -8.55 13.16 2.96
CA MET A 1 -7.91 12.66 4.19
C MET A 1 -6.62 12.00 3.79
N ALA A 2 -5.53 12.45 4.40
CA ALA A 2 -4.20 11.88 4.27
C ALA A 2 -4.18 10.35 4.45
N LYS A 3 -3.46 9.64 3.57
CA LYS A 3 -3.25 8.19 3.67
C LYS A 3 -1.83 7.92 4.16
N TYR A 4 -1.64 6.93 5.02
CA TYR A 4 -0.37 6.70 5.71
C TYR A 4 0.20 5.33 5.35
N TYR A 5 1.46 5.28 4.93
CA TYR A 5 2.13 4.07 4.46
C TYR A 5 3.55 3.96 4.95
N ILE A 6 3.98 2.74 5.24
CA ILE A 6 5.41 2.41 5.23
C ILE A 6 5.76 2.00 3.81
N ILE A 7 6.77 2.65 3.25
CA ILE A 7 7.29 2.37 1.92
C ILE A 7 8.68 1.74 2.08
N LYS A 8 8.92 0.65 1.36
CA LYS A 8 10.18 -0.09 1.35
C LYS A 8 10.78 -0.11 -0.07
N ASP A 9 12.08 -0.29 -0.20
CA ASP A 9 12.74 -0.54 -1.48
C ASP A 9 12.74 -2.04 -1.85
N ALA A 10 13.37 -2.38 -2.98
CA ALA A 10 13.54 -3.75 -3.44
C ALA A 10 14.35 -4.65 -2.49
N GLU A 11 15.16 -4.07 -1.59
CA GLU A 11 15.91 -4.79 -0.56
C GLU A 11 15.12 -4.89 0.77
N GLN A 12 13.84 -4.49 0.78
CA GLN A 12 12.96 -4.43 1.95
C GLN A 12 13.43 -3.45 3.03
N LYS A 13 14.24 -2.46 2.65
CA LYS A 13 14.66 -1.36 3.52
C LYS A 13 13.59 -0.28 3.53
N ALA A 14 13.23 0.21 4.72
CA ALA A 14 12.19 1.20 4.87
C ALA A 14 12.70 2.61 4.58
N LEU A 15 11.79 3.46 4.11
CA LEU A 15 12.03 4.89 4.07
C LEU A 15 11.94 5.48 5.49
N TYR A 16 12.88 6.36 5.83
CA TYR A 16 12.93 7.02 7.13
C TYR A 16 13.49 8.44 7.04
N VAL A 17 13.30 9.24 8.09
CA VAL A 17 13.83 10.61 8.18
C VAL A 17 14.92 10.67 9.25
N ARG A 18 16.09 11.23 8.91
CA ARG A 18 17.20 11.49 9.84
C ARG A 18 17.83 12.84 9.51
N ASP A 19 18.08 13.66 10.53
CA ASP A 19 18.71 14.98 10.38
C ASP A 19 18.06 15.87 9.30
N GLY A 20 16.74 15.75 9.14
CA GLY A 20 15.96 16.49 8.15
C GLY A 20 16.11 15.99 6.70
N GLN A 21 16.84 14.91 6.48
CA GLN A 21 16.98 14.21 5.19
C GLN A 21 16.04 13.01 5.12
N PHE A 22 15.64 12.64 3.91
CA PHE A 22 14.80 11.47 3.64
C PHE A 22 15.66 10.35 3.07
N LEU A 23 15.71 9.19 3.72
CA LEU A 23 16.65 8.11 3.44
C LEU A 23 15.93 6.77 3.25
N VAL A 24 16.68 5.77 2.79
CA VAL A 24 16.27 4.36 2.74
C VAL A 24 17.30 3.50 3.47
N GLY A 25 16.86 2.62 4.35
CA GLY A 25 17.77 1.79 5.16
C GLY A 25 17.04 0.87 6.13
N ASP A 26 17.80 0.26 7.03
CA ASP A 26 17.27 -0.52 8.14
C ASP A 26 17.12 0.43 9.35
N PRO A 27 15.88 0.81 9.72
CA PRO A 27 15.68 1.79 10.78
C PRO A 27 16.19 1.28 12.13
N ASP A 28 16.01 -0.01 12.43
CA ASP A 28 16.36 -0.60 13.72
C ASP A 28 17.88 -0.67 13.91
N ALA A 29 18.64 -0.88 12.83
CA ALA A 29 20.10 -0.82 12.84
C ALA A 29 20.63 0.63 13.01
N ASP A 30 19.84 1.64 12.63
CA ASP A 30 20.20 3.06 12.64
C ASP A 30 19.60 3.84 13.84
N ASN A 31 19.01 3.15 14.85
CA ASN A 31 18.25 3.76 15.96
C ASN A 31 17.14 4.73 15.48
N CYS A 32 16.57 4.47 14.30
CA CYS A 32 15.48 5.22 13.71
C CYS A 32 14.25 4.31 13.58
N HIS A 33 13.08 4.91 13.33
CA HIS A 33 11.88 4.14 13.00
C HIS A 33 11.53 4.38 11.53
N ALA A 34 10.89 3.39 10.90
CA ALA A 34 10.32 3.56 9.57
C ALA A 34 9.38 4.78 9.57
N GLU A 35 9.53 5.66 8.59
CA GLU A 35 8.67 6.84 8.46
C GLU A 35 7.31 6.39 7.94
N THR A 36 6.26 6.92 8.58
CA THR A 36 4.90 6.73 8.10
C THR A 36 4.57 7.84 7.11
N ILE A 37 4.70 7.53 5.82
CA ILE A 37 4.56 8.48 4.73
C ILE A 37 3.09 8.78 4.48
N CYS A 38 2.76 10.04 4.61
CA CYS A 38 1.48 10.63 4.30
C CYS A 38 1.36 10.88 2.79
N ILE A 39 0.31 10.37 2.13
CA ILE A 39 0.08 10.53 0.71
C ILE A 39 -1.29 11.17 0.48
N LEU A 40 -1.31 12.24 -0.31
CA LEU A 40 -2.52 12.88 -0.82
C LEU A 40 -2.43 13.06 -2.33
N PRO A 41 -3.53 12.86 -3.09
CA PRO A 41 -3.48 13.09 -4.53
C PRO A 41 -3.45 14.59 -4.83
N ASN A 42 -2.67 15.00 -5.82
CA ASN A 42 -2.77 16.35 -6.38
C ASN A 42 -3.98 16.40 -7.32
N ARG A 43 -4.93 17.29 -7.02
CA ARG A 43 -6.19 17.43 -7.78
C ARG A 43 -6.07 18.34 -9.00
N ASP A 44 -4.98 19.11 -9.10
CA ASP A 44 -4.76 20.10 -10.16
C ASP A 44 -4.13 19.46 -11.42
N LEU A 45 -3.60 18.24 -11.30
CA LEU A 45 -2.98 17.51 -12.40
C LEU A 45 -3.85 16.35 -12.90
N GLU A 46 -3.49 15.84 -14.08
CA GLU A 46 -4.23 14.77 -14.75
C GLU A 46 -4.30 13.49 -13.90
N ARG A 47 -5.49 13.19 -13.38
CA ARG A 47 -5.72 12.09 -12.43
C ARG A 47 -5.31 10.71 -12.93
N THR A 48 -5.33 10.49 -14.25
CA THR A 48 -4.94 9.23 -14.90
C THR A 48 -3.45 8.92 -14.72
N LYS A 49 -2.63 9.91 -14.38
CA LYS A 49 -1.19 9.77 -14.11
C LYS A 49 -0.86 9.55 -12.63
N PHE A 50 -1.89 9.42 -11.78
CA PHE A 50 -1.77 9.24 -10.33
C PHE A 50 -0.80 10.24 -9.67
N PRO A 51 -1.06 11.55 -9.83
CA PRO A 51 -0.24 12.59 -9.20
C PRO A 51 -0.48 12.60 -7.68
N ILE A 52 0.60 12.52 -6.91
CA ILE A 52 0.56 12.46 -5.45
C ILE A 52 1.58 13.39 -4.80
N PHE A 53 1.23 13.88 -3.61
CA PHE A 53 2.14 14.52 -2.67
C PHE A 53 2.63 13.47 -1.67
N LEU A 54 3.89 13.61 -1.24
CA LEU A 54 4.49 12.78 -0.21
C LEU A 54 4.82 13.66 0.99
N GLY A 55 4.19 13.39 2.13
CA GLY A 55 4.42 14.05 3.41
C GLY A 55 5.04 13.09 4.42
N VAL A 56 5.82 13.62 5.33
CA VAL A 56 6.44 12.90 6.45
C VAL A 56 6.06 13.56 7.77
N GLN A 57 6.37 12.93 8.91
CA GLN A 57 6.10 13.51 10.24
C GLN A 57 4.62 13.92 10.39
N GLY A 58 3.74 12.99 10.05
CA GLY A 58 2.29 13.19 10.08
C GLY A 58 1.73 14.06 8.94
N GLY A 59 2.56 14.45 7.96
CA GLY A 59 2.18 15.32 6.85
C GLY A 59 2.50 16.80 7.08
N SER A 60 3.29 17.12 8.11
CA SER A 60 3.71 18.50 8.42
C SER A 60 4.86 18.98 7.53
N ARG A 61 5.60 18.07 6.90
CA ARG A 61 6.66 18.36 5.94
C ARG A 61 6.44 17.56 4.66
N CYS A 62 6.70 18.16 3.51
CA CYS A 62 6.50 17.52 2.20
C CYS A 62 7.79 17.41 1.40
N LEU A 63 7.88 16.33 0.63
CA LEU A 63 8.97 16.11 -0.32
C LEU A 63 8.78 17.00 -1.55
N ALA A 64 9.78 17.81 -1.85
CA ALA A 64 9.82 18.74 -2.95
C ALA A 64 10.97 18.41 -3.90
N CYS A 65 10.75 18.64 -5.19
CA CYS A 65 11.80 18.78 -6.17
C CYS A 65 12.24 20.24 -6.21
N VAL A 66 13.54 20.48 -6.07
CA VAL A 66 14.15 21.81 -6.15
C VAL A 66 15.20 21.83 -7.27
N GLU A 67 15.32 22.96 -7.94
CA GLU A 67 16.38 23.15 -8.93
C GLU A 67 17.66 23.58 -8.23
N THR A 68 18.76 22.92 -8.55
CA THR A 68 20.11 23.30 -8.13
C THR A 68 20.98 23.53 -9.36
N GLY A 69 22.13 24.17 -9.21
CA GLY A 69 23.07 24.37 -10.32
C GLY A 69 23.56 23.07 -10.97
N GLU A 70 23.37 21.92 -10.31
CA GLU A 70 23.77 20.59 -10.80
C GLU A 70 22.59 19.76 -11.33
N GLY A 71 21.37 20.29 -11.29
CA GLY A 71 20.13 19.61 -11.71
C GLY A 71 19.08 19.51 -10.60
N PRO A 72 18.03 18.70 -10.80
CA PRO A 72 16.97 18.55 -9.82
C PRO A 72 17.43 17.74 -8.61
N SER A 73 17.10 18.22 -7.42
CA SER A 73 17.35 17.52 -6.16
C SER A 73 16.09 17.45 -5.30
N LEU A 74 16.17 16.67 -4.22
CA LEU A 74 15.06 16.49 -3.28
C LEU A 74 15.31 17.25 -2.00
N GLN A 75 14.24 17.83 -1.48
CA GLN A 75 14.25 18.53 -0.21
C GLN A 75 12.96 18.25 0.56
N LEU A 76 13.08 18.08 1.88
CA LEU A 76 11.93 18.10 2.79
C LEU A 76 11.68 19.55 3.23
N GLU A 77 10.51 20.06 2.94
CA GLU A 77 10.10 21.43 3.29
C GLU A 77 8.96 21.43 4.31
N ASP A 78 8.94 22.45 5.18
CA ASP A 78 7.92 22.62 6.24
C ASP A 78 6.61 23.14 5.65
N VAL A 79 6.00 22.34 4.80
CA VAL A 79 4.73 22.58 4.13
C VAL A 79 3.76 21.47 4.52
N ASN A 80 2.59 21.87 5.02
CA ASN A 80 1.55 20.92 5.37
C ASN A 80 0.91 20.34 4.10
N ILE A 81 0.85 19.01 4.03
CA ILE A 81 0.31 18.29 2.88
C ILE A 81 -1.18 18.60 2.61
N GLU A 82 -1.96 18.91 3.65
CA GLU A 82 -3.38 19.28 3.49
C GLU A 82 -3.54 20.69 2.90
N ASP A 83 -2.52 21.56 3.01
CA ASP A 83 -2.50 22.84 2.30
C ASP A 83 -2.19 22.65 0.82
N LEU A 84 -1.23 21.77 0.48
CA LEU A 84 -1.00 21.36 -0.91
C LEU A 84 -2.24 20.73 -1.53
N TYR A 85 -3.00 19.95 -0.76
CA TYR A 85 -4.22 19.29 -1.21
C TYR A 85 -5.37 20.24 -1.56
N LYS A 86 -5.44 21.40 -0.88
CA LYS A 86 -6.41 22.46 -1.21
C LYS A 86 -6.09 23.13 -2.55
N GLY A 87 -4.90 22.90 -3.10
CA GLY A 87 -4.42 23.48 -4.34
C GLY A 87 -3.68 24.80 -4.11
N GLY A 88 -3.10 25.33 -5.19
CA GLY A 88 -2.35 26.58 -5.15
C GLY A 88 -1.29 26.67 -6.24
N GLU A 89 -0.54 27.77 -6.26
CA GLU A 89 0.63 27.89 -7.12
C GLU A 89 1.74 26.93 -6.66
N GLU A 90 2.58 26.48 -7.60
CA GLU A 90 3.76 25.64 -7.36
C GLU A 90 3.55 24.21 -6.82
N THR A 91 2.32 23.70 -6.71
CA THR A 91 2.09 22.32 -6.23
C THR A 91 2.78 21.24 -7.08
N THR A 92 3.02 21.53 -8.37
CA THR A 92 3.74 20.63 -9.29
C THR A 92 5.13 20.23 -8.78
N ARG A 93 5.87 21.12 -8.10
CA ARG A 93 7.22 20.79 -7.59
C ARG A 93 7.19 19.83 -6.39
N PHE A 94 6.05 19.74 -5.70
CA PHE A 94 5.80 18.77 -4.63
C PHE A 94 5.15 17.48 -5.14
N THR A 95 4.90 17.38 -6.44
CA THR A 95 4.11 16.28 -7.01
C THR A 95 5.00 15.22 -7.63
N PHE A 96 4.66 13.97 -7.35
CA PHE A 96 5.23 12.78 -7.98
C PHE A 96 4.11 12.01 -8.69
N PHE A 97 4.34 11.56 -9.91
CA PHE A 97 3.46 10.60 -10.58
C PHE A 97 3.82 9.20 -10.11
N GLN A 98 2.86 8.53 -9.48
CA GLN A 98 3.00 7.13 -9.12
C GLN A 98 2.83 6.26 -10.37
N ARG A 99 3.91 5.61 -10.79
CA ARG A 99 3.95 4.73 -11.96
C ARG A 99 3.97 3.27 -11.49
N SER A 100 3.01 2.47 -11.92
CA SER A 100 3.04 1.02 -11.68
C SER A 100 4.27 0.39 -12.33
N SER A 101 4.99 -0.49 -11.62
CA SER A 101 6.11 -1.29 -12.14
C SER A 101 6.01 -2.72 -11.61
N GLY A 102 5.06 -3.48 -12.13
CA GLY A 102 4.78 -4.82 -11.61
C GLY A 102 4.29 -4.77 -10.16
N PRO A 103 4.96 -5.43 -9.19
CA PRO A 103 4.57 -5.38 -7.77
C PRO A 103 5.09 -4.12 -7.07
N ALA A 104 6.02 -3.43 -7.71
CA ALA A 104 6.55 -2.16 -7.26
C ALA A 104 5.75 -1.00 -7.86
N PHE A 105 6.02 0.18 -7.35
CA PHE A 105 5.75 1.43 -8.03
C PHE A 105 7.03 2.27 -8.09
N ARG A 106 7.06 3.20 -9.05
CA ARG A 106 8.09 4.21 -9.20
C ARG A 106 7.47 5.58 -9.02
N LEU A 107 8.26 6.55 -8.58
CA LEU A 107 7.78 7.91 -8.32
C LEU A 107 8.52 8.86 -9.24
N GLU A 108 7.85 9.31 -10.30
CA GLU A 108 8.39 10.27 -11.27
C GLU A 108 8.13 11.71 -10.81
N ALA A 109 9.13 12.58 -10.79
CA ALA A 109 8.97 13.98 -10.43
C ALA A 109 8.12 14.73 -11.48
N ALA A 110 6.98 15.31 -11.07
CA ALA A 110 6.08 15.97 -12.01
C ALA A 110 6.69 17.25 -12.62
N ALA A 111 7.53 17.95 -11.87
CA ALA A 111 8.27 19.12 -12.36
C ALA A 111 9.48 18.74 -13.25
N TRP A 112 9.91 17.47 -13.25
CA TRP A 112 11.10 17.00 -13.96
C TRP A 112 10.82 15.67 -14.67
N PRO A 113 10.09 15.67 -15.80
CA PRO A 113 9.75 14.44 -16.52
C PRO A 113 10.97 13.57 -16.83
N GLY A 114 10.83 12.26 -16.65
CA GLY A 114 11.92 11.28 -16.80
C GLY A 114 12.88 11.19 -15.62
N TRP A 115 12.71 11.99 -14.56
CA TRP A 115 13.43 11.87 -13.30
C TRP A 115 12.59 11.17 -12.25
N PHE A 116 13.20 10.21 -11.56
CA PHE A 116 12.53 9.33 -10.61
C PHE A 116 13.20 9.39 -9.24
N LEU A 117 12.38 9.28 -8.19
CA LEU A 117 12.86 9.02 -6.85
C LEU A 117 13.69 7.74 -6.85
N SER A 118 14.88 7.79 -6.28
CA SER A 118 15.79 6.65 -6.21
C SER A 118 16.44 6.56 -4.85
N GLY A 119 16.49 5.33 -4.33
CA GLY A 119 17.42 4.93 -3.29
C GLY A 119 18.88 5.09 -3.73
N SER A 120 19.77 5.15 -2.74
CA SER A 120 21.22 5.05 -2.97
C SER A 120 21.67 3.59 -2.86
N SER A 121 22.75 3.25 -3.55
CA SER A 121 23.49 2.00 -3.32
C SER A 121 24.40 2.07 -2.11
N GLU A 122 24.74 3.28 -1.67
CA GLU A 122 25.57 3.53 -0.49
C GLU A 122 24.68 3.64 0.76
N PRO A 123 25.06 2.98 1.87
CA PRO A 123 24.33 3.08 3.13
C PRO A 123 24.21 4.54 3.60
N GLN A 124 23.08 4.87 4.23
CA GLN A 124 22.85 6.17 4.89
C GLN A 124 22.98 7.40 3.99
N GLN A 125 22.84 7.23 2.68
CA GLN A 125 22.72 8.34 1.74
C GLN A 125 21.25 8.73 1.54
N PRO A 126 20.94 10.02 1.37
CA PRO A 126 19.58 10.48 1.14
C PRO A 126 19.04 9.94 -0.19
N LEU A 127 17.71 9.85 -0.26
CA LEU A 127 17.00 9.68 -1.50
C LEU A 127 17.36 10.82 -2.46
N ARG A 128 17.44 10.49 -3.75
CA ARG A 128 17.78 11.43 -4.82
C ARG A 128 16.84 11.29 -6.01
N LEU A 129 16.93 12.25 -6.92
CA LEU A 129 16.36 12.08 -8.26
C LEU A 129 17.41 11.49 -9.19
N THR A 130 17.00 10.57 -10.05
CA THR A 130 17.85 9.99 -11.10
C THR A 130 17.06 9.86 -12.39
N LYS A 131 17.75 9.85 -13.53
CA LYS A 131 17.09 9.63 -14.83
C LYS A 131 16.77 8.16 -15.01
N GLU A 132 15.66 7.85 -15.69
CA GLU A 132 15.25 6.48 -15.99
C GLU A 132 16.32 5.66 -16.72
N SER A 133 17.14 6.30 -17.55
CA SER A 133 18.21 5.65 -18.31
C SER A 133 19.41 5.20 -17.46
N GLU A 134 19.48 5.59 -16.18
CA GLU A 134 20.61 5.26 -15.31
C GLU A 134 20.56 3.77 -14.89
N PRO A 135 21.56 2.95 -15.24
CA PRO A 135 21.51 1.50 -15.03
C PRO A 135 21.44 1.06 -13.56
N SER A 136 21.94 1.90 -12.65
CA SER A 136 22.01 1.63 -11.20
C SER A 136 20.88 2.31 -10.42
N ALA A 137 19.84 2.81 -11.11
CA ALA A 137 18.72 3.50 -10.51
C ALA A 137 17.86 2.55 -9.65
N ARG A 138 17.80 2.81 -8.34
CA ARG A 138 16.98 2.04 -7.38
C ARG A 138 15.63 2.74 -7.20
N THR A 139 14.80 2.65 -8.23
CA THR A 139 13.55 3.44 -8.35
C THR A 139 12.29 2.66 -7.97
N GLU A 140 12.43 1.37 -7.66
CA GLU A 140 11.34 0.49 -7.29
C GLU A 140 11.06 0.56 -5.79
N PHE A 141 9.83 0.90 -5.47
CA PHE A 141 9.31 0.97 -4.11
C PHE A 141 8.08 0.08 -3.96
N TYR A 142 7.86 -0.36 -2.72
CA TYR A 142 6.82 -1.29 -2.33
C TYR A 142 6.09 -0.73 -1.11
N PHE A 143 4.78 -0.96 -1.04
CA PHE A 143 4.08 -0.77 0.23
C PHE A 143 4.41 -1.94 1.15
N GLU A 144 4.52 -1.68 2.44
CA GLU A 144 4.73 -2.71 3.44
C GLU A 144 3.59 -3.75 3.42
N GLN A 145 3.97 -5.03 3.50
CA GLN A 145 3.04 -6.15 3.51
C GLN A 145 2.70 -6.53 4.94
N SER A 146 1.48 -7.03 5.16
CA SER A 146 1.03 -7.53 6.46
C SER A 146 0.76 -9.03 6.40
N ARG A 147 1.14 -9.73 7.47
CA ARG A 147 0.70 -11.10 7.71
C ARG A 147 -0.74 -11.08 8.21
N ILE A 148 -1.55 -12.01 7.71
CA ILE A 148 -2.93 -12.20 8.11
C ILE A 148 -3.18 -13.68 8.46
N TRP A 149 -3.85 -13.91 9.58
CA TRP A 149 -4.31 -15.25 9.95
C TRP A 149 -5.59 -15.19 10.76
N ASP A 150 -6.43 -16.22 10.65
CA ASP A 150 -7.68 -16.26 11.41
C ASP A 150 -7.44 -16.60 12.90
N VAL A 151 -8.46 -16.39 13.75
CA VAL A 151 -8.37 -16.71 15.19
C VAL A 151 -8.08 -18.18 15.49
N ASN A 152 -8.31 -19.07 14.52
CA ASN A 152 -8.02 -20.49 14.60
C ASN A 152 -6.64 -20.83 13.99
N GLN A 153 -5.77 -19.83 13.83
CA GLN A 153 -4.39 -19.93 13.34
C GLN A 153 -4.26 -20.41 11.90
N LYS A 154 -5.30 -20.27 11.07
CA LYS A 154 -5.17 -20.54 9.63
C LYS A 154 -4.59 -19.34 8.91
N ILE A 155 -3.57 -19.59 8.10
CA ILE A 155 -2.91 -18.60 7.26
C ILE A 155 -3.43 -18.70 5.84
N PHE A 156 -3.28 -17.62 5.08
CA PHE A 156 -3.67 -17.59 3.67
C PHE A 156 -2.57 -18.14 2.78
N TYR A 157 -2.95 -18.93 1.79
CA TYR A 157 -2.06 -19.38 0.73
C TYR A 157 -2.84 -19.62 -0.58
N LEU A 158 -2.15 -19.66 -1.71
CA LEU A 158 -2.78 -19.97 -3.00
C LEU A 158 -2.82 -21.47 -3.29
N ARG A 159 -3.99 -21.95 -3.72
CA ARG A 159 -4.18 -23.29 -4.30
C ARG A 159 -5.03 -23.17 -5.55
N ASN A 160 -4.52 -23.60 -6.70
CA ASN A 160 -5.22 -23.50 -8.01
C ASN A 160 -5.73 -22.07 -8.32
N ASN A 161 -4.90 -21.06 -8.08
CA ASN A 161 -5.24 -19.63 -8.26
C ASN A 161 -6.44 -19.13 -7.43
N GLN A 162 -6.76 -19.84 -6.35
CA GLN A 162 -7.77 -19.45 -5.38
C GLN A 162 -7.10 -19.22 -4.02
N LEU A 163 -7.49 -18.16 -3.33
CA LEU A 163 -7.04 -17.87 -1.97
C LEU A 163 -7.72 -18.84 -1.00
N VAL A 164 -6.92 -19.57 -0.23
CA VAL A 164 -7.36 -20.61 0.69
C VAL A 164 -6.82 -20.33 2.09
N ALA A 165 -7.57 -20.71 3.12
CA ALA A 165 -7.11 -20.63 4.50
C ALA A 165 -6.90 -22.03 5.09
N GLY A 166 -5.71 -22.29 5.62
CA GLY A 166 -5.39 -23.58 6.22
C GLY A 166 -4.10 -23.55 7.05
N TYR A 167 -3.59 -24.74 7.36
CA TYR A 167 -2.39 -24.92 8.16
C TYR A 167 -1.25 -25.36 7.23
N LEU A 168 -0.19 -24.53 7.11
CA LEU A 168 1.01 -24.94 6.39
C LEU A 168 1.99 -25.60 7.35
N GLN A 169 2.53 -26.74 6.93
CA GLN A 169 3.68 -27.37 7.60
C GLN A 169 4.95 -26.53 7.37
N GLU A 170 5.96 -26.68 8.23
CA GLU A 170 7.21 -25.89 8.16
C GLU A 170 7.84 -25.89 6.76
N ALA A 171 7.87 -27.02 6.07
CA ALA A 171 8.41 -27.14 4.72
C ALA A 171 7.68 -26.25 3.67
N ASN A 172 6.44 -25.87 3.97
CA ASN A 172 5.54 -25.12 3.10
C ASN A 172 5.28 -23.69 3.57
N ILE A 173 5.90 -23.20 4.66
CA ILE A 173 5.64 -21.85 5.19
C ILE A 173 5.92 -20.74 4.17
N LYS A 174 6.85 -20.97 3.24
CA LYS A 174 7.15 -20.07 2.12
C LYS A 174 5.97 -19.84 1.14
N LEU A 175 4.91 -20.63 1.24
CA LEU A 175 3.67 -20.47 0.46
C LEU A 175 2.66 -19.54 1.15
N GLU A 176 2.96 -19.06 2.35
CA GLU A 176 2.15 -18.06 3.04
C GLU A 176 2.02 -16.81 2.15
N GLU A 177 0.78 -16.40 1.91
CA GLU A 177 0.47 -15.18 1.19
C GLU A 177 0.39 -14.03 2.20
N LYS A 178 1.25 -13.03 2.01
CA LYS A 178 1.14 -11.76 2.71
C LYS A 178 0.13 -10.87 1.99
N ILE A 179 -0.54 -10.02 2.76
CA ILE A 179 -1.51 -9.06 2.22
C ILE A 179 -0.84 -7.71 2.04
N ASP A 180 -0.92 -7.18 0.83
CA ASP A 180 -0.68 -5.78 0.52
C ASP A 180 -1.90 -4.97 0.96
N VAL A 181 -1.73 -4.08 1.95
CA VAL A 181 -2.81 -3.25 2.48
C VAL A 181 -2.62 -1.82 2.01
N VAL A 182 -3.58 -1.29 1.24
CA VAL A 182 -3.57 0.11 0.80
C VAL A 182 -4.75 0.84 1.43
N PRO A 183 -4.55 1.58 2.55
CA PRO A 183 -5.61 2.40 3.13
C PRO A 183 -6.18 3.40 2.13
N ILE A 184 -7.46 3.70 2.30
CA ILE A 184 -8.24 4.56 1.44
C ILE A 184 -8.85 5.72 2.24
N GLU A 185 -9.55 5.38 3.32
CA GLU A 185 -10.15 6.28 4.31
C GLU A 185 -9.86 5.68 5.70
N PRO A 186 -10.11 6.40 6.82
CA PRO A 186 -10.05 5.78 8.13
C PRO A 186 -10.83 4.48 8.10
N HIS A 187 -10.16 3.38 8.44
CA HIS A 187 -10.71 2.04 8.44
C HIS A 187 -11.05 1.43 7.07
N THR A 188 -11.03 2.14 5.94
CA THR A 188 -11.30 1.53 4.62
C THR A 188 -10.00 1.31 3.85
N MET A 189 -9.81 0.15 3.23
CA MET A 189 -8.57 -0.24 2.54
C MET A 189 -8.82 -1.13 1.32
N PHE A 190 -7.93 -1.06 0.34
CA PHE A 190 -7.77 -2.12 -0.65
C PHE A 190 -6.88 -3.21 -0.07
N LEU A 191 -7.19 -4.46 -0.42
CA LEU A 191 -6.42 -5.63 -0.04
C LEU A 191 -5.94 -6.33 -1.30
N GLY A 192 -4.65 -6.64 -1.36
CA GLY A 192 -4.06 -7.38 -2.47
C GLY A 192 -3.04 -8.41 -2.01
N ILE A 193 -2.56 -9.20 -2.95
CA ILE A 193 -1.43 -10.12 -2.78
C ILE A 193 -0.48 -9.98 -3.96
N HIS A 194 0.68 -10.64 -3.86
CA HIS A 194 1.74 -10.64 -4.89
C HIS A 194 2.26 -9.23 -5.22
N GLY A 195 2.46 -8.41 -4.18
CA GLY A 195 2.87 -7.01 -4.34
C GLY A 195 1.75 -6.17 -4.94
N GLY A 196 0.51 -6.46 -4.57
CA GLY A 196 -0.67 -5.74 -5.01
C GLY A 196 -1.09 -6.02 -6.45
N LYS A 197 -0.52 -7.01 -7.14
CA LYS A 197 -0.90 -7.37 -8.52
C LYS A 197 -2.25 -8.06 -8.62
N LEU A 198 -2.65 -8.74 -7.53
CA LEU A 198 -3.91 -9.46 -7.43
C LEU A 198 -4.72 -8.84 -6.29
N CYS A 199 -5.80 -8.13 -6.61
CA CYS A 199 -6.64 -7.50 -5.61
C CYS A 199 -7.80 -8.40 -5.22
N LEU A 200 -8.14 -8.39 -3.93
CA LEU A 200 -9.34 -9.03 -3.40
C LEU A 200 -10.56 -8.20 -3.84
N ALA A 201 -11.54 -8.86 -4.47
CA ALA A 201 -12.72 -8.24 -5.03
C ALA A 201 -13.99 -8.92 -4.51
N CYS A 202 -14.95 -8.11 -4.09
CA CYS A 202 -16.32 -8.54 -3.83
C CYS A 202 -17.13 -8.48 -5.13
N VAL A 203 -17.46 -9.66 -5.67
CA VAL A 203 -18.18 -9.77 -6.94
C VAL A 203 -19.58 -10.29 -6.69
N LYS A 204 -20.58 -9.51 -7.12
CA LYS A 204 -21.98 -9.91 -7.15
C LYS A 204 -22.33 -10.49 -8.52
N SER A 205 -22.83 -11.72 -8.55
CA SER A 205 -23.29 -12.41 -9.76
C SER A 205 -24.71 -12.93 -9.53
N GLY A 206 -25.71 -12.16 -9.94
CA GLY A 206 -27.10 -12.42 -9.55
C GLY A 206 -27.30 -12.16 -8.05
N ASP A 207 -27.82 -13.16 -7.34
CA ASP A 207 -28.02 -13.11 -5.88
C ASP A 207 -26.80 -13.60 -5.08
N GLU A 208 -25.77 -14.10 -5.76
CA GLU A 208 -24.60 -14.67 -5.12
C GLU A 208 -23.48 -13.63 -5.00
N ILE A 209 -22.94 -13.46 -3.79
CA ILE A 209 -21.80 -12.59 -3.50
C ILE A 209 -20.59 -13.48 -3.18
N LYS A 210 -19.47 -13.23 -3.87
CA LYS A 210 -18.24 -14.01 -3.74
C LYS A 210 -17.02 -13.12 -3.63
N LEU A 211 -16.01 -13.65 -2.92
CA LEU A 211 -14.65 -13.15 -3.03
C LEU A 211 -14.00 -13.70 -4.31
N LYS A 212 -13.32 -12.85 -5.06
CA LYS A 212 -12.43 -13.24 -6.16
C LYS A 212 -11.12 -12.49 -6.07
N LEU A 213 -10.06 -13.10 -6.61
CA LEU A 213 -8.83 -12.39 -6.93
C LEU A 213 -8.92 -11.90 -8.37
N GLU A 214 -8.69 -10.62 -8.60
CA GLU A 214 -8.62 -10.04 -9.94
C GLU A 214 -7.21 -9.46 -10.20
N ALA A 215 -6.72 -9.65 -11.43
CA ALA A 215 -5.43 -9.12 -11.86
C ALA A 215 -5.51 -7.63 -12.16
N VAL A 216 -5.52 -6.83 -11.08
CA VAL A 216 -5.49 -5.37 -11.09
C VAL A 216 -4.44 -4.94 -10.10
N ASN A 217 -3.60 -3.98 -10.49
CA ASN A 217 -2.62 -3.43 -9.58
C ASN A 217 -3.33 -2.56 -8.52
N ILE A 218 -3.07 -2.83 -7.25
CA ILE A 218 -3.67 -2.13 -6.10
C ILE A 218 -3.40 -0.61 -6.16
N THR A 219 -2.30 -0.22 -6.79
CA THR A 219 -1.91 1.18 -6.98
C THR A 219 -2.72 1.91 -8.05
N ASP A 220 -3.34 1.18 -8.97
CA ASP A 220 -4.19 1.74 -10.02
C ASP A 220 -5.63 1.99 -9.52
N LEU A 221 -5.98 1.45 -8.34
CA LEU A 221 -7.32 1.53 -7.76
C LEU A 221 -7.60 2.91 -7.15
N ASN A 222 -8.83 3.38 -7.35
CA ASN A 222 -9.29 4.67 -6.83
C ASN A 222 -10.72 4.59 -6.31
N GLN A 223 -10.91 4.82 -5.02
CA GLN A 223 -12.23 4.74 -4.37
C GLN A 223 -13.33 5.61 -4.98
N ASN A 224 -12.97 6.68 -5.68
CA ASN A 224 -13.95 7.57 -6.29
C ASN A 224 -14.46 7.03 -7.63
N ARG A 225 -13.85 5.96 -8.15
CA ARG A 225 -14.37 5.21 -9.28
C ARG A 225 -15.32 4.17 -8.72
N GLU A 226 -16.61 4.26 -9.06
CA GLU A 226 -17.63 3.32 -8.59
C GLU A 226 -17.25 1.85 -8.84
N GLN A 227 -16.58 1.58 -9.96
CA GLN A 227 -16.11 0.23 -10.31
C GLN A 227 -15.05 -0.32 -9.34
N ASP A 228 -14.28 0.56 -8.67
CA ASP A 228 -13.18 0.16 -7.79
C ASP A 228 -13.66 -0.09 -6.36
N LYS A 229 -14.88 0.36 -5.99
CA LYS A 229 -15.48 0.11 -4.66
C LYS A 229 -15.53 -1.37 -4.31
N ARG A 230 -15.62 -2.25 -5.30
CA ARG A 230 -15.64 -3.71 -5.10
C ARG A 230 -14.35 -4.27 -4.51
N PHE A 231 -13.24 -3.55 -4.64
CA PHE A 231 -11.95 -3.93 -4.06
C PHE A 231 -11.74 -3.39 -2.65
N ALA A 232 -12.62 -2.49 -2.20
CA ALA A 232 -12.49 -1.82 -0.92
C ALA A 232 -13.15 -2.63 0.21
N PHE A 233 -12.46 -2.67 1.35
CA PHE A 233 -12.89 -3.32 2.57
C PHE A 233 -12.82 -2.37 3.75
N ILE A 234 -13.85 -2.39 4.58
CA ILE A 234 -13.94 -1.64 5.83
C ILE A 234 -13.43 -2.54 6.96
N ARG A 235 -12.26 -2.21 7.47
CA ARG A 235 -11.62 -2.82 8.63
C ARG A 235 -12.31 -2.37 9.92
N SER A 236 -12.64 -3.30 10.80
CA SER A 236 -13.08 -2.99 12.16
C SER A 236 -12.19 -3.70 13.16
N ASP A 237 -11.55 -2.94 14.04
CA ASP A 237 -10.69 -3.49 15.09
C ASP A 237 -11.54 -3.90 16.31
N ASN A 238 -11.37 -5.15 16.72
CA ASN A 238 -12.09 -5.82 17.80
C ASN A 238 -11.06 -6.37 18.81
N GLY A 239 -10.45 -5.47 19.58
CA GLY A 239 -9.33 -5.81 20.47
C GLY A 239 -8.08 -6.21 19.68
N PRO A 240 -7.50 -7.41 19.88
CA PRO A 240 -6.31 -7.85 19.15
C PRO A 240 -6.63 -8.38 17.74
N THR A 241 -7.91 -8.48 17.38
CA THR A 241 -8.36 -9.02 16.09
C THR A 241 -9.02 -7.93 15.26
N THR A 242 -9.11 -8.14 13.96
CA THR A 242 -9.77 -7.28 13.00
C THR A 242 -10.76 -8.08 12.14
N SER A 243 -11.79 -7.43 11.64
CA SER A 243 -12.71 -7.96 10.63
C SER A 243 -12.76 -7.04 9.42
N PHE A 244 -13.01 -7.59 8.23
CA PHE A 244 -13.08 -6.82 6.99
C PHE A 244 -14.45 -6.95 6.35
N GLU A 245 -15.23 -5.88 6.30
CA GLU A 245 -16.51 -5.81 5.60
C GLU A 245 -16.32 -5.33 4.17
N SER A 246 -17.05 -5.86 3.20
CA SER A 246 -17.01 -5.35 1.82
C SER A 246 -17.69 -3.98 1.72
N ALA A 247 -16.98 -2.97 1.21
CA ALA A 247 -17.56 -1.65 0.98
C ALA A 247 -18.62 -1.65 -0.13
N ALA A 248 -18.51 -2.57 -1.12
CA ALA A 248 -19.48 -2.70 -2.20
C ALA A 248 -20.70 -3.55 -1.84
N CYS A 249 -20.60 -4.40 -0.82
CA CYS A 249 -21.71 -5.25 -0.36
C CYS A 249 -21.80 -5.16 1.17
N PRO A 250 -22.42 -4.11 1.72
CA PRO A 250 -22.59 -3.95 3.15
C PRO A 250 -23.24 -5.17 3.80
N GLY A 251 -22.77 -5.53 4.98
CA GLY A 251 -23.13 -6.72 5.73
C GLY A 251 -22.38 -7.99 5.31
N TRP A 252 -21.54 -7.96 4.26
CA TRP A 252 -20.73 -9.10 3.84
C TRP A 252 -19.29 -8.96 4.32
N PHE A 253 -18.83 -9.92 5.12
CA PHE A 253 -17.52 -9.91 5.76
C PHE A 253 -16.59 -10.96 5.16
N LEU A 254 -15.30 -10.62 5.01
CA LEU A 254 -14.24 -11.57 4.74
C LEU A 254 -14.29 -12.69 5.78
N CYS A 255 -14.26 -13.93 5.32
CA CYS A 255 -14.37 -15.08 6.21
C CYS A 255 -13.57 -16.29 5.73
N THR A 256 -13.23 -17.14 6.68
CA THR A 256 -12.71 -18.49 6.44
C THR A 256 -13.70 -19.55 6.93
N SER A 257 -13.54 -20.76 6.42
CA SER A 257 -14.28 -21.92 6.93
C SER A 257 -13.67 -22.38 8.27
N LEU A 258 -14.48 -23.10 9.06
CA LEU A 258 -13.97 -23.85 10.21
C LEU A 258 -13.04 -24.97 9.76
N GLU A 259 -13.40 -25.63 8.65
CA GLU A 259 -12.55 -26.62 7.99
C GLU A 259 -11.31 -25.97 7.37
N ALA A 260 -10.16 -26.61 7.53
CA ALA A 260 -8.93 -26.18 6.89
C ALA A 260 -8.99 -26.40 5.37
N ASP A 261 -8.12 -25.68 4.67
CA ASP A 261 -7.91 -25.80 3.22
C ASP A 261 -9.14 -25.46 2.38
N GLN A 262 -10.05 -24.65 2.95
CA GLN A 262 -11.20 -24.12 2.25
C GLN A 262 -10.94 -22.71 1.72
N PRO A 263 -11.58 -22.32 0.60
CA PRO A 263 -11.46 -20.99 0.05
C PRO A 263 -11.80 -19.89 1.06
N VAL A 264 -11.02 -18.81 1.03
CA VAL A 264 -11.39 -17.55 1.67
C VAL A 264 -12.58 -16.98 0.89
N GLY A 265 -13.59 -16.48 1.62
CA GLY A 265 -14.85 -16.06 1.02
C GLY A 265 -15.44 -14.83 1.70
N LEU A 266 -16.70 -14.54 1.36
CA LEU A 266 -17.51 -13.53 2.03
C LEU A 266 -18.72 -14.20 2.69
N THR A 267 -19.16 -13.68 3.83
CA THR A 267 -20.37 -14.14 4.52
C THR A 267 -21.20 -12.97 5.04
N ASN A 268 -22.52 -13.07 4.92
CA ASN A 268 -23.47 -12.16 5.57
C ASN A 268 -24.09 -12.74 6.86
N THR A 269 -23.60 -13.90 7.29
CA THR A 269 -23.99 -14.55 8.55
C THR A 269 -22.74 -14.73 9.40
N PRO A 270 -22.27 -13.68 10.10
CA PRO A 270 -20.96 -13.67 10.78
C PRO A 270 -20.92 -14.54 12.05
N THR A 271 -21.81 -15.53 12.19
CA THR A 271 -21.86 -16.42 13.35
C THR A 271 -20.65 -17.36 13.35
N GLU A 272 -19.84 -17.27 14.40
CA GLU A 272 -18.60 -18.05 14.55
C GLU A 272 -18.80 -19.57 14.54
N ALA A 273 -20.02 -20.03 14.81
CA ALA A 273 -20.40 -21.44 14.71
C ALA A 273 -20.33 -22.01 13.28
N ILE A 274 -20.20 -21.16 12.25
CA ILE A 274 -20.24 -21.57 10.83
C ILE A 274 -19.08 -20.97 10.04
N LYS A 275 -18.72 -19.71 10.30
CA LYS A 275 -17.67 -18.97 9.59
C LYS A 275 -16.84 -18.15 10.55
N VAL A 276 -15.55 -18.02 10.28
CA VAL A 276 -14.65 -17.17 11.06
C VAL A 276 -14.44 -15.86 10.33
N THR A 277 -14.74 -14.73 10.99
CA THR A 277 -14.64 -13.36 10.43
C THR A 277 -13.60 -12.50 11.14
N ARG A 278 -12.90 -13.07 12.13
CA ARG A 278 -11.88 -12.40 12.94
C ARG A 278 -10.50 -12.87 12.56
N PHE A 279 -9.61 -11.92 12.33
CA PHE A 279 -8.24 -12.12 11.88
C PHE A 279 -7.26 -11.36 12.76
N TYR A 280 -6.08 -11.90 12.95
CA TYR A 280 -4.92 -11.13 13.37
C TYR A 280 -4.28 -10.53 12.13
N LEU A 281 -3.87 -9.26 12.23
CA LEU A 281 -3.13 -8.56 11.18
C LEU A 281 -1.86 -8.00 11.81
N GLN A 282 -0.70 -8.46 11.34
CA GLN A 282 0.60 -8.04 11.83
C GLN A 282 1.39 -7.41 10.68
N GLN A 283 1.91 -6.21 10.92
CA GLN A 283 2.84 -5.56 9.99
C GLN A 283 4.20 -6.25 10.11
N ASP A 284 4.80 -6.58 8.98
CA ASP A 284 6.15 -7.16 8.85
C ASP A 284 7.18 -6.09 8.48
#